data_AF-A0A1A8EBP3-F1
#
_entry.id   AF-A0A1A8EBP3-F1
#
_cell.length_a   1.000
_cell.length_b   1.000
_cell.length_c   1.000
_cell.angle_alpha   90.00
_cell.angle_beta   90.00
_cell.angle_gamma   90.00
#
_symmetry.space_group_name_H-M   'P 1'
#
loop_
_entity.id
_entity.type
_entity.pdbx_description
1 polymer ?
#
loop_
_entity_poly.entity_id
_entity_poly.type
_entity_poly.pdbx_seq_one_letter_code
_entity_poly.pdbx_strand_id
1 'polypeptide(L)'
;EFNAKVGDDPSTGIDWSNENDRLLVCQMCIKLADINGPLKCKDLHLQWTEGIVNEFYEQGDEESSLGLPVSPFMDRAAPQLAKLQESFITHIVGPLCNSYDSASLVPGRWVEPDPEEEEHENVESEEGEDDESTCSEASQKAAPKKRRRVFCHITQHLVENHEMWKKVIEEENKKNDQAAESVHLNNVAEPILAIDEEEEESGSREEQVEGEHPEEEVEDPDWCQREDCKPAGELEDRDPQ
;
A
#
# COMPACT_ATOMS: atom_id res chain seq x y z
N GLU A 1 -11.34 14.93 -7.16
CA GLU A 1 -11.51 15.86 -8.29
C GLU A 1 -11.71 15.11 -9.61
N PHE A 2 -10.73 14.34 -10.08
CA PHE A 2 -10.86 13.57 -11.34
C PHE A 2 -12.13 12.71 -11.43
N ASN A 3 -12.42 11.88 -10.41
CA ASN A 3 -13.62 11.03 -10.42
C ASN A 3 -14.94 11.81 -10.39
N ALA A 4 -14.94 13.05 -9.88
CA ALA A 4 -16.13 13.89 -9.95
C ALA A 4 -16.38 14.42 -11.37
N LYS A 5 -15.33 14.47 -12.20
CA LYS A 5 -15.40 14.90 -13.60
C LYS A 5 -15.73 13.77 -14.56
N VAL A 6 -15.23 12.57 -14.28
CA VAL A 6 -15.35 11.39 -15.15
C VAL A 6 -16.33 10.34 -14.61
N GLY A 7 -17.14 10.71 -13.62
CA GLY A 7 -18.10 9.80 -13.00
C GLY A 7 -19.22 9.34 -13.94
N ASP A 8 -20.08 8.46 -13.41
CA ASP A 8 -21.08 7.72 -14.18
C ASP A 8 -22.22 8.56 -14.80
N ASP A 9 -22.29 9.87 -14.54
CA ASP A 9 -23.29 10.72 -15.18
C ASP A 9 -22.92 10.95 -16.66
N PRO A 10 -23.78 10.57 -17.63
CA PRO A 10 -23.54 10.80 -19.05
C PRO A 10 -23.31 12.27 -19.42
N SER A 11 -23.70 13.21 -18.55
CA SER A 11 -23.46 14.65 -18.72
C SER A 11 -22.07 15.11 -18.25
N THR A 12 -21.36 14.29 -17.46
CA THR A 12 -20.02 14.57 -16.91
C THR A 12 -18.97 13.77 -17.67
N GLY A 13 -18.51 14.31 -18.78
CA GLY A 13 -17.36 13.81 -19.53
C GLY A 13 -16.18 14.79 -19.48
N ILE A 14 -15.02 14.31 -19.92
CA ILE A 14 -13.86 15.18 -20.18
C ILE A 14 -14.21 16.06 -21.39
N ASP A 15 -14.25 17.38 -21.19
CA ASP A 15 -14.36 18.35 -22.27
C ASP A 15 -12.95 18.71 -22.76
N TRP A 16 -12.53 18.12 -23.88
CA TRP A 16 -11.21 18.35 -24.46
C TRP A 16 -10.98 19.78 -24.94
N SER A 17 -12.04 20.59 -25.10
CA SER A 17 -11.89 22.02 -25.41
C SER A 17 -11.55 22.86 -24.17
N ASN A 18 -11.88 22.37 -22.97
CA ASN A 18 -11.60 23.01 -21.70
C ASN A 18 -10.14 22.79 -21.25
N GLU A 19 -9.43 23.87 -20.95
CA GLU A 19 -8.03 23.80 -20.53
C GLU A 19 -7.83 23.12 -19.17
N ASN A 20 -8.74 23.36 -18.21
CA ASN A 20 -8.65 22.76 -16.88
C ASN A 20 -8.86 21.24 -16.94
N ASP A 21 -9.77 20.77 -17.79
CA ASP A 21 -10.00 19.34 -17.99
C ASP A 21 -8.76 18.66 -18.60
N ARG A 22 -8.15 19.27 -19.62
CA ARG A 22 -6.89 18.76 -20.19
C ARG A 22 -5.76 18.73 -19.16
N LEU A 23 -5.62 19.80 -18.39
CA LEU A 23 -4.62 19.88 -17.33
C LEU A 23 -4.83 18.78 -16.28
N LEU A 24 -6.07 18.54 -15.86
CA LEU A 24 -6.41 17.50 -14.90
C LEU A 24 -6.07 16.11 -15.44
N VAL A 25 -6.34 15.83 -16.71
CA VAL A 25 -5.92 14.58 -17.38
C VAL A 25 -4.40 14.44 -17.41
N CYS A 26 -3.66 15.51 -17.73
CA CYS A 26 -2.21 15.49 -17.70
C CYS A 26 -1.64 15.24 -16.29
N GLN A 27 -2.24 15.86 -15.26
CA GLN A 27 -1.88 15.63 -13.86
C GLN A 27 -2.11 14.18 -13.44
N MET A 28 -3.23 13.57 -13.84
CA MET A 28 -3.48 12.15 -13.58
C MET A 28 -2.48 11.26 -14.32
N CYS A 29 -2.17 11.59 -15.57
CA CYS A 29 -1.21 10.85 -16.38
C CYS A 29 0.19 10.85 -15.74
N ILE A 30 0.70 12.02 -15.31
CA ILE A 30 2.01 12.09 -14.66
C ILE A 30 2.01 11.40 -13.30
N LYS A 31 0.91 11.49 -12.52
CA LYS A 31 0.79 10.77 -11.23
C LYS A 31 0.88 9.26 -11.44
N LEU A 32 0.19 8.72 -12.45
CA LEU A 32 0.23 7.29 -12.75
C LEU A 32 1.61 6.87 -13.28
N ALA A 33 2.24 7.73 -14.09
CA ALA A 33 3.58 7.52 -14.61
C ALA A 33 4.65 7.53 -13.51
N ASP A 34 4.51 8.35 -12.48
CA ASP A 34 5.46 8.46 -11.37
C ASP A 34 5.53 7.15 -10.56
N ILE A 35 4.38 6.53 -10.31
CA ILE A 35 4.25 5.29 -9.53
C ILE A 35 4.00 4.04 -10.39
N ASN A 36 4.52 4.03 -11.62
CA ASN A 36 4.21 3.01 -12.61
C ASN A 36 4.80 1.62 -12.32
N GLY A 37 5.69 1.47 -11.32
CA GLY A 37 6.41 0.22 -11.04
C GLY A 37 5.50 -1.03 -11.05
N PRO A 38 4.44 -1.07 -10.23
CA PRO A 38 3.49 -2.19 -10.20
C PRO A 38 2.66 -2.40 -11.47
N LEU A 39 2.64 -1.44 -12.39
CA LEU A 39 1.93 -1.52 -13.68
C LEU A 39 2.80 -2.16 -14.79
N LYS A 40 4.06 -2.50 -14.48
CA LYS A 40 5.00 -3.12 -15.42
C LYS A 40 5.04 -4.63 -15.22
N CYS A 41 5.62 -5.33 -16.20
CA CYS A 41 5.87 -6.76 -16.05
C CYS A 41 6.72 -7.03 -14.79
N LYS A 42 6.54 -8.22 -14.22
CA LYS A 42 7.13 -8.63 -12.94
C LYS A 42 8.61 -8.28 -12.80
N ASP A 43 9.43 -8.57 -13.80
CA ASP A 43 10.87 -8.35 -13.72
C ASP A 43 11.23 -6.87 -13.54
N LEU A 44 10.53 -5.97 -14.23
CA LEU A 44 10.71 -4.53 -14.06
C LEU A 44 10.14 -4.04 -12.72
N HIS A 45 8.97 -4.53 -12.32
CA HIS A 45 8.38 -4.18 -11.03
C HIS A 45 9.34 -4.52 -9.87
N LEU A 46 9.95 -5.70 -9.91
CA LEU A 46 10.89 -6.14 -8.89
C LEU A 46 12.18 -5.31 -8.86
N GLN A 47 12.72 -4.91 -10.03
CA GLN A 47 13.89 -4.02 -10.10
C GLN A 47 13.62 -2.66 -9.45
N TRP A 48 12.47 -2.05 -9.74
CA TRP A 48 12.08 -0.78 -9.10
C TRP A 48 11.85 -0.95 -7.59
N THR A 49 11.19 -2.04 -7.21
CA THR A 49 10.93 -2.38 -5.81
C THR A 49 12.24 -2.51 -5.02
N GLU A 50 13.24 -3.21 -5.56
CA GLU A 50 14.55 -3.37 -4.95
C GLU A 50 15.25 -2.01 -4.75
N GLY A 51 15.23 -1.14 -5.76
CA GLY A 51 15.81 0.20 -5.67
C GLY A 51 15.20 1.04 -4.54
N ILE A 52 13.86 1.12 -4.49
CA ILE A 52 13.13 1.90 -3.47
C ILE A 52 13.40 1.37 -2.06
N VAL A 53 13.42 0.05 -1.90
CA VAL A 53 13.59 -0.60 -0.60
C VAL A 53 15.01 -0.41 -0.07
N ASN A 54 16.01 -0.47 -0.95
CA ASN A 54 17.38 -0.17 -0.56
C ASN A 54 17.53 1.28 -0.08
N GLU A 55 16.90 2.24 -0.78
CA GLU A 55 16.87 3.65 -0.35
C GLU A 55 16.18 3.82 1.00
N PHE A 56 15.03 3.15 1.22
CA PHE A 56 14.34 3.15 2.51
C PHE A 56 15.23 2.61 3.63
N TYR A 57 15.99 1.54 3.37
CA TYR A 57 16.89 0.98 4.36
C TYR A 57 18.10 1.87 4.66
N GLU A 58 18.62 2.59 3.65
CA GLU A 58 19.67 3.59 3.87
C GLU A 58 19.17 4.73 4.77
N GLN A 59 17.93 5.21 4.53
CA GLN A 59 17.31 6.19 5.42
C GLN A 59 17.09 5.63 6.84
N GLY A 60 16.60 4.39 6.96
CA GLY A 60 16.37 3.79 8.28
C GLY A 60 17.66 3.61 9.09
N ASP A 61 18.77 3.28 8.42
CA ASP A 61 20.08 3.21 9.08
C ASP A 61 20.54 4.59 9.57
N GLU A 62 20.30 5.65 8.78
CA GLU A 62 20.60 7.03 9.18
C GLU A 62 19.74 7.47 10.38
N GLU A 63 18.44 7.23 10.35
CA GLU A 63 17.52 7.49 11.47
C GLU A 63 17.99 6.78 12.75
N SER A 64 18.35 5.51 12.65
CA SER A 64 18.88 4.74 13.78
C SER A 64 20.20 5.32 14.31
N SER A 65 21.10 5.73 13.42
CA SER A 65 22.40 6.32 13.80
C SER A 65 22.25 7.66 14.54
N LEU A 66 21.17 8.40 14.24
CA LEU A 66 20.81 9.65 14.90
C LEU A 66 20.01 9.44 16.19
N GLY A 67 19.71 8.19 16.56
CA GLY A 67 18.88 7.86 17.72
C GLY A 67 17.40 8.20 17.52
N LEU A 68 16.95 8.35 16.27
CA LEU A 68 15.56 8.59 15.92
C LEU A 68 14.80 7.25 15.81
N PRO A 69 13.48 7.23 16.06
CA PRO A 69 12.65 6.09 15.72
C PRO A 69 12.71 5.83 14.21
N VAL A 70 13.05 4.60 13.83
CA VAL A 70 13.10 4.19 12.42
C VAL A 70 11.69 4.23 11.82
N SER A 71 11.58 4.86 10.66
CA SER A 71 10.34 5.03 9.92
C SER A 71 9.74 3.68 9.50
N PRO A 72 8.40 3.59 9.38
CA PRO A 72 7.74 2.35 8.97
C PRO A 72 8.33 1.79 7.66
N PHE A 73 8.54 0.47 7.61
CA PHE A 73 9.11 -0.26 6.47
C PHE A 73 10.59 0.03 6.14
N MET A 74 11.26 0.90 6.91
CA MET A 74 12.66 1.28 6.69
C MET A 74 13.65 0.47 7.54
N ASP A 75 13.16 -0.40 8.42
CA ASP A 75 14.02 -1.29 9.20
C ASP A 75 14.38 -2.56 8.42
N ARG A 76 15.65 -2.68 7.99
CA ARG A 76 16.18 -3.86 7.31
C ARG A 76 16.30 -5.10 8.20
N ALA A 77 16.29 -4.94 9.53
CA ALA A 77 16.30 -6.06 10.48
C ALA A 77 14.92 -6.71 10.64
N ALA A 78 13.84 -5.97 10.31
CA ALA A 78 12.46 -6.44 10.34
C ALA A 78 11.73 -6.13 9.01
N PRO A 79 12.18 -6.73 7.88
CA PRO A 79 11.66 -6.39 6.56
C PRO A 79 10.19 -6.80 6.43
N GLN A 80 9.35 -5.88 5.96
CA GLN A 80 7.93 -6.10 5.67
C GLN A 80 7.60 -5.79 4.20
N LEU A 81 8.47 -6.23 3.30
CA LEU A 81 8.42 -5.87 1.88
C LEU A 81 7.08 -6.25 1.22
N ALA A 82 6.60 -7.47 1.44
CA ALA A 82 5.37 -7.94 0.80
C ALA A 82 4.16 -7.12 1.25
N LYS A 83 4.07 -6.82 2.55
CA LYS A 83 3.04 -5.95 3.12
C LYS A 83 3.12 -4.51 2.62
N LEU A 84 4.34 -3.96 2.47
CA LEU A 84 4.56 -2.64 1.89
C LEU A 84 4.00 -2.58 0.46
N GLN A 85 4.36 -3.54 -0.39
CA GLN A 85 3.95 -3.55 -1.79
C GLN A 85 2.46 -3.83 -1.98
N GLU A 86 1.89 -4.79 -1.23
CA GLU A 86 0.45 -5.06 -1.25
C GLU A 86 -0.36 -3.82 -0.84
N SER A 87 0.01 -3.18 0.28
CA SER A 87 -0.65 -1.98 0.77
C SER A 87 -0.53 -0.81 -0.23
N PHE A 88 0.65 -0.60 -0.81
CA PHE A 88 0.88 0.45 -1.79
C PHE A 88 0.04 0.25 -3.06
N ILE A 89 -0.06 -0.99 -3.55
CA ILE A 89 -0.93 -1.33 -4.68
C ILE A 89 -2.39 -1.13 -4.32
N THR A 90 -2.85 -1.64 -3.17
CA THR A 90 -4.25 -1.58 -2.74
C THR A 90 -4.73 -0.15 -2.51
N HIS A 91 -3.89 0.72 -1.92
CA HIS A 91 -4.34 2.02 -1.45
C HIS A 91 -3.93 3.20 -2.35
N ILE A 92 -2.90 3.04 -3.19
CA ILE A 92 -2.38 4.14 -4.01
C ILE A 92 -2.50 3.82 -5.50
N VAL A 93 -1.78 2.80 -5.98
CA VAL A 93 -1.67 2.53 -7.43
C VAL A 93 -2.99 2.02 -8.00
N GLY A 94 -3.65 1.09 -7.30
CA GLY A 94 -4.92 0.49 -7.68
C GLY A 94 -6.03 1.51 -7.88
N PRO A 95 -6.38 2.32 -6.87
CA PRO A 95 -7.40 3.34 -7.01
C PRO A 95 -7.09 4.37 -8.12
N LEU A 96 -5.81 4.74 -8.29
CA LEU A 96 -5.41 5.67 -9.34
C LEU A 96 -5.57 5.06 -10.74
N CYS A 97 -5.11 3.83 -10.93
CA CYS A 97 -5.22 3.12 -12.20
C CYS A 97 -6.69 2.85 -12.56
N ASN A 98 -7.51 2.40 -11.59
CA ASN A 98 -8.93 2.15 -11.80
C ASN A 98 -9.68 3.43 -12.20
N SER A 99 -9.39 4.55 -11.54
CA SER A 99 -9.97 5.84 -11.89
C SER A 99 -9.63 6.23 -13.33
N TYR A 100 -8.38 6.03 -13.75
CA TYR A 100 -7.92 6.33 -15.11
C TYR A 100 -8.49 5.36 -16.17
N ASP A 101 -8.73 4.10 -15.80
CA ASP A 101 -9.36 3.08 -16.65
C ASP A 101 -10.86 3.32 -16.82
N SER A 102 -11.58 3.68 -15.76
CA SER A 102 -12.99 4.08 -15.84
C SER A 102 -13.20 5.29 -16.76
N ALA A 103 -12.20 6.16 -16.85
CA ALA A 103 -12.17 7.28 -17.80
C ALA A 103 -11.90 6.87 -19.26
N SER A 104 -11.69 5.58 -19.54
CA SER A 104 -11.30 5.05 -20.85
C SER A 104 -10.04 5.70 -21.42
N LEU A 105 -9.11 6.12 -20.55
CA LEU A 105 -7.85 6.75 -20.94
C LEU A 105 -6.67 5.76 -20.97
N VAL A 106 -6.87 4.54 -20.45
CA VAL A 106 -5.85 3.49 -20.49
C VAL A 106 -5.72 2.94 -21.91
N PRO A 107 -4.50 2.87 -22.47
CA PRO A 107 -4.29 2.29 -23.79
C PRO A 107 -4.53 0.76 -23.75
N GLY A 108 -5.40 0.30 -24.64
CA GLY A 108 -5.74 -1.12 -24.77
C GLY A 108 -6.03 -1.54 -26.21
N ARG A 109 -6.28 -2.84 -26.40
CA ARG A 109 -6.73 -3.41 -27.67
C ARG A 109 -8.10 -4.04 -27.51
N TRP A 110 -8.91 -3.95 -28.55
CA TRP A 110 -10.18 -4.69 -28.61
C TRP A 110 -9.89 -6.19 -28.65
N VAL A 111 -10.62 -6.94 -27.84
CA VAL A 111 -10.60 -8.40 -27.85
C VAL A 111 -12.02 -8.91 -28.09
N GLU A 112 -12.11 -9.97 -28.89
CA GLU A 112 -13.36 -10.68 -29.07
C GLU A 112 -13.67 -11.46 -27.79
N PRO A 113 -14.95 -11.52 -27.36
CA PRO A 113 -15.31 -12.33 -26.22
C PRO A 113 -15.07 -13.82 -26.53
N ASP A 114 -14.45 -14.53 -25.59
CA ASP A 114 -14.33 -15.98 -25.66
C ASP A 114 -15.74 -16.60 -25.61
N PRO A 115 -16.13 -17.43 -26.59
CA PRO A 115 -17.43 -18.10 -26.59
C PRO A 115 -17.67 -18.97 -25.35
N GLU A 116 -16.63 -19.48 -24.68
CA GLU A 116 -16.78 -20.32 -23.47
C GLU A 116 -17.17 -19.50 -22.23
N GLU A 117 -16.72 -18.24 -22.15
CA GLU A 117 -17.10 -17.32 -21.06
C GLU A 117 -18.53 -16.76 -21.27
N GLU A 118 -19.05 -16.75 -22.51
CA GLU A 118 -20.40 -16.28 -22.83
C GLU A 118 -21.52 -17.22 -22.32
N GLU A 119 -21.24 -18.52 -22.13
CA GLU A 119 -22.22 -19.45 -21.55
C GLU A 119 -22.45 -19.19 -20.06
N HIS A 120 -21.42 -18.76 -19.32
CA HIS A 120 -21.51 -18.52 -17.89
C HIS A 120 -22.28 -17.24 -17.52
N GLU A 121 -22.11 -16.14 -18.27
CA GLU A 121 -22.83 -14.88 -17.99
C GLU A 121 -24.32 -14.94 -18.35
N ASN A 122 -24.72 -15.74 -19.36
CA ASN A 122 -26.13 -15.88 -19.73
C ASN A 122 -26.92 -16.69 -18.69
N VAL A 123 -26.29 -17.66 -18.02
CA VAL A 123 -26.98 -18.51 -17.03
C VAL A 123 -27.31 -17.74 -15.75
N GLU A 124 -26.47 -16.80 -15.33
CA GLU A 124 -26.76 -15.97 -14.14
C GLU A 124 -27.88 -14.93 -14.38
N SER A 125 -28.21 -14.65 -15.65
CA SER A 125 -29.22 -13.65 -16.03
C SER A 125 -30.64 -14.20 -16.20
N GLU A 126 -30.82 -15.53 -16.23
CA GLU A 126 -32.14 -16.16 -16.45
C GLU A 126 -32.87 -16.60 -15.17
N GLU A 127 -32.30 -16.43 -13.97
CA GLU A 127 -33.01 -16.68 -12.71
C GLU A 127 -33.77 -15.43 -12.22
N GLY A 128 -34.81 -15.03 -12.96
CA GLY A 128 -35.63 -13.88 -12.59
C GLY A 128 -36.98 -13.80 -13.32
N GLU A 129 -38.02 -14.27 -12.63
CA GLU A 129 -39.44 -13.91 -12.76
C GLU A 129 -40.27 -14.61 -13.86
N ASP A 130 -40.90 -15.73 -13.46
CA ASP A 130 -42.19 -16.18 -14.01
C ASP A 130 -43.30 -15.20 -13.59
N ASP A 131 -43.83 -14.39 -14.53
CA ASP A 131 -45.21 -13.91 -14.42
C ASP A 131 -45.92 -13.94 -15.78
N GLU A 132 -47.06 -14.63 -15.78
CA GLU A 132 -47.92 -14.93 -16.91
C GLU A 132 -48.81 -13.72 -17.19
N SER A 133 -48.55 -13.00 -18.29
CA SER A 133 -49.55 -12.08 -18.85
C SER A 133 -49.44 -11.97 -20.36
N THR A 134 -50.54 -12.36 -21.01
CA THR A 134 -50.73 -12.41 -22.45
C THR A 134 -51.04 -11.01 -23.00
N CYS A 135 -50.21 -10.52 -23.93
CA CYS A 135 -50.68 -9.61 -24.98
C CYS A 135 -49.68 -9.58 -26.15
N SER A 136 -50.15 -10.00 -27.32
CA SER A 136 -49.40 -10.09 -28.57
C SER A 136 -49.46 -8.77 -29.34
N GLU A 137 -48.31 -8.12 -29.63
CA GLU A 137 -48.08 -7.33 -30.86
C GLU A 137 -46.58 -7.31 -31.22
N ALA A 138 -46.29 -7.13 -32.51
CA ALA A 138 -45.11 -7.62 -33.21
C ALA A 138 -43.75 -6.95 -32.89
N SER A 139 -42.80 -7.81 -32.53
CA SER A 139 -41.38 -7.86 -32.92
C SER A 139 -40.76 -6.66 -33.64
N GLN A 140 -39.87 -5.96 -32.94
CA GLN A 140 -38.43 -5.83 -33.26
C GLN A 140 -37.69 -5.44 -31.98
N LYS A 141 -37.43 -6.41 -31.09
CA LYS A 141 -36.44 -6.22 -30.03
C LYS A 141 -35.07 -6.18 -30.70
N ALA A 142 -34.49 -4.99 -30.88
CA ALA A 142 -33.09 -4.85 -31.24
C ALA A 142 -32.27 -5.55 -30.15
N ALA A 143 -31.53 -6.60 -30.51
CA ALA A 143 -30.63 -7.27 -29.59
C ALA A 143 -29.70 -6.22 -28.95
N PRO A 144 -29.46 -6.25 -27.63
CA PRO A 144 -28.55 -5.33 -26.99
C PRO A 144 -27.18 -5.46 -27.69
N LYS A 145 -26.67 -4.34 -28.19
CA LYS A 145 -25.35 -4.31 -28.84
C LYS A 145 -24.31 -4.69 -27.78
N LYS A 146 -23.81 -5.92 -27.85
CA LYS A 146 -22.77 -6.45 -26.94
C LYS A 146 -21.60 -5.46 -26.89
N ARG A 147 -21.26 -4.98 -25.69
CA ARG A 147 -20.10 -4.10 -25.48
C ARG A 147 -18.83 -4.89 -25.79
N ARG A 148 -17.97 -4.34 -26.65
CA ARG A 148 -16.67 -4.95 -26.97
C ARG A 148 -15.77 -4.89 -25.74
N ARG A 149 -15.06 -5.98 -25.44
CA ARG A 149 -14.08 -6.02 -24.35
C ARG A 149 -12.77 -5.37 -24.77
N VAL A 150 -12.13 -4.64 -23.85
CA VAL A 150 -10.82 -4.02 -24.03
C VAL A 150 -9.82 -4.74 -23.14
N PHE A 151 -8.69 -5.13 -23.72
CA PHE A 151 -7.57 -5.69 -22.99
C PHE A 151 -6.47 -4.63 -22.83
N CYS A 152 -6.06 -4.41 -21.58
CA CYS A 152 -5.06 -3.42 -21.20
C CYS A 152 -3.89 -4.12 -20.49
N HIS A 153 -2.68 -4.04 -21.06
CA HIS A 153 -1.51 -4.75 -20.48
C HIS A 153 -1.15 -4.23 -19.09
N ILE A 154 -1.24 -2.91 -18.86
CA ILE A 154 -0.84 -2.31 -17.59
C ILE A 154 -1.77 -2.69 -16.43
N THR A 155 -3.06 -2.89 -16.70
CA THR A 155 -4.03 -3.33 -15.68
C THR A 155 -3.86 -4.82 -15.39
N GLN A 156 -3.56 -5.64 -16.41
CA GLN A 156 -3.21 -7.04 -16.19
C GLN A 156 -1.97 -7.17 -15.28
N HIS A 157 -0.89 -6.45 -15.59
CA HIS A 157 0.32 -6.49 -14.78
C HIS A 157 0.08 -6.05 -13.33
N LEU A 158 -0.78 -5.04 -13.13
CA LEU A 158 -1.17 -4.63 -11.78
C LEU A 158 -1.80 -5.77 -10.99
N VAL A 159 -2.73 -6.50 -11.60
CA VAL A 159 -3.39 -7.66 -10.98
C VAL A 159 -2.38 -8.76 -10.68
N GLU A 160 -1.55 -9.13 -11.66
CA GLU A 160 -0.53 -10.18 -11.51
C GLU A 160 0.48 -9.85 -10.39
N ASN A 161 0.97 -8.61 -10.35
CA ASN A 161 1.91 -8.16 -9.33
C ASN A 161 1.25 -8.11 -7.94
N HIS A 162 0.00 -7.67 -7.87
CA HIS A 162 -0.75 -7.66 -6.61
C HIS A 162 -0.95 -9.06 -6.04
N GLU A 163 -1.38 -10.01 -6.89
CA GLU A 163 -1.56 -11.41 -6.51
C GLU A 163 -0.25 -12.05 -6.04
N MET A 164 0.86 -11.72 -6.70
CA MET A 164 2.18 -12.18 -6.28
C MET A 164 2.49 -11.78 -4.84
N TRP A 165 2.29 -10.52 -4.46
CA TRP A 165 2.57 -10.06 -3.10
C TRP A 165 1.62 -10.67 -2.06
N LYS A 166 0.33 -10.83 -2.40
CA LYS A 166 -0.61 -11.55 -1.55
C LYS A 166 -0.15 -12.98 -1.26
N LYS A 167 0.32 -13.70 -2.28
CA LYS A 167 0.89 -15.05 -2.13
C LYS A 167 2.12 -15.04 -1.21
N VAL A 168 3.00 -14.06 -1.34
CA VAL A 168 4.17 -13.92 -0.45
C VAL A 168 3.75 -13.69 1.00
N ILE A 169 2.77 -12.81 1.26
CA ILE A 169 2.23 -12.57 2.61
C ILE A 169 1.66 -13.86 3.22
N GLU A 170 0.88 -14.62 2.45
CA GLU A 170 0.33 -15.89 2.92
C GLU A 170 1.42 -16.91 3.28
N GLU A 171 2.50 -16.97 2.48
CA GLU A 171 3.64 -17.84 2.75
C GLU A 171 4.43 -17.40 3.99
N GLU A 172 4.62 -16.09 4.19
CA GLU A 172 5.26 -15.53 5.39
C GLU A 172 4.45 -15.84 6.66
N ASN A 173 3.13 -15.67 6.61
CA ASN A 173 2.25 -15.98 7.74
C ASN A 173 2.28 -17.47 8.10
N LYS A 174 2.19 -18.36 7.10
CA LYS A 174 2.27 -19.82 7.32
C LYS A 174 3.59 -20.24 7.97
N LYS A 175 4.71 -19.63 7.57
CA LYS A 175 6.04 -19.89 8.17
C LYS A 175 6.08 -19.43 9.63
N ASN A 176 5.49 -18.28 9.93
CA ASN A 176 5.43 -17.75 11.28
C ASN A 176 4.57 -18.62 12.21
N ASP A 177 3.41 -19.10 11.71
CA ASP A 177 2.53 -20.00 12.46
C ASP A 177 3.21 -21.35 12.75
N GLN A 178 3.90 -21.94 11.76
CA GLN A 178 4.67 -23.16 11.95
C GLN A 178 5.83 -22.99 12.93
N ALA A 179 6.50 -21.83 12.92
CA ALA A 179 7.53 -21.51 13.89
C ALA A 179 6.94 -21.42 15.32
N ALA A 180 5.80 -20.76 15.48
CA ALA A 180 5.10 -20.66 16.76
C ALA A 180 4.64 -22.02 17.30
N GLU A 181 4.08 -22.88 16.45
CA GLU A 181 3.70 -24.25 16.83
C GLU A 181 4.91 -25.10 17.22
N SER A 182 6.04 -24.98 16.51
CA SER A 182 7.27 -25.70 16.83
C SER A 182 7.88 -25.28 18.18
N VAL A 183 7.82 -23.99 18.52
CA VAL A 183 8.26 -23.46 19.83
C VAL A 183 7.32 -23.95 20.94
N HIS A 184 6.01 -23.99 20.70
CA HIS A 184 5.05 -24.50 21.68
C HIS A 184 5.26 -25.99 21.98
N LEU A 185 5.62 -26.81 20.99
CA LEU A 185 5.92 -28.24 21.21
C LEU A 185 7.20 -28.46 22.03
N ASN A 186 8.21 -27.60 21.85
CA ASN A 186 9.47 -27.69 22.59
C ASN A 186 9.32 -27.26 24.06
N ASN A 187 8.42 -26.32 24.37
CA ASN A 187 8.18 -25.82 25.74
C ASN A 187 7.35 -26.77 26.61
N VAL A 188 6.64 -27.75 26.03
CA VAL A 188 5.84 -28.75 26.78
C VAL A 188 6.72 -29.89 27.33
N ALA A 189 8.00 -29.94 26.97
CA ALA A 189 8.92 -31.02 27.35
C ALA A 189 9.67 -30.80 28.68
N GLU A 190 9.50 -29.68 29.39
CA GLU A 190 10.06 -29.51 30.73
C GLU A 190 9.12 -30.11 31.80
N PRO A 191 9.54 -31.16 32.54
CA PRO A 191 8.75 -31.69 33.64
C PRO A 191 8.69 -30.67 34.78
N ILE A 192 7.47 -30.32 35.21
CA ILE A 192 7.22 -29.51 36.41
C ILE A 192 7.82 -30.25 37.62
N LEU A 193 8.95 -29.75 38.14
CA LEU A 193 9.45 -30.19 39.43
C LEU A 193 8.52 -29.63 40.50
N ALA A 194 7.89 -30.53 41.25
CA ALA A 194 7.05 -30.19 42.40
C ALA A 194 7.86 -29.32 43.37
N ILE A 195 7.33 -28.13 43.67
CA ILE A 195 7.83 -27.25 44.71
C ILE A 195 7.48 -27.94 46.04
N ASP A 196 8.50 -28.36 46.79
CA ASP A 196 8.32 -28.79 48.19
C ASP A 196 7.89 -27.57 49.02
N GLU A 197 6.82 -27.72 49.79
CA GLU A 197 6.32 -26.70 50.70
C GLU A 197 7.29 -26.55 51.87
N GLU A 198 8.09 -25.48 51.86
CA GLU A 198 8.90 -25.08 53.00
C GLU A 198 7.99 -24.30 53.99
N GLU A 199 7.76 -24.88 55.18
CA GLU A 199 6.97 -24.28 56.25
C GLU A 199 7.53 -22.90 56.66
N GLU A 200 6.67 -21.88 56.71
CA GLU A 200 7.04 -20.55 57.21
C GLU A 200 7.41 -20.59 58.70
N GLU A 201 8.69 -20.37 59.01
CA GLU A 201 9.13 -20.04 60.36
C GLU A 201 9.05 -18.51 60.58
N SER A 202 8.15 -18.12 61.48
CA SER A 202 7.96 -16.75 61.96
C SER A 202 9.18 -16.24 62.75
N GLY A 203 9.75 -15.09 62.37
CA GLY A 203 10.84 -14.46 63.13
C GLY A 203 11.06 -12.98 62.81
N SER A 204 10.50 -12.11 63.66
CA SER A 204 10.63 -10.65 63.65
C SER A 204 12.07 -10.17 63.83
N ARG A 205 12.51 -9.12 63.11
CA ARG A 205 13.38 -8.05 63.64
C ARG A 205 13.49 -6.83 62.70
N GLU A 206 13.16 -5.66 63.23
CA GLU A 206 13.39 -4.32 62.69
C GLU A 206 14.88 -3.95 62.71
N GLU A 207 15.35 -3.18 61.72
CA GLU A 207 16.37 -2.15 61.93
C GLU A 207 16.23 -1.00 60.90
N GLN A 208 16.10 0.22 61.43
CA GLN A 208 16.04 1.50 60.73
C GLN A 208 17.44 1.99 60.36
N VAL A 209 17.60 2.66 59.21
CA VAL A 209 18.64 3.70 59.02
C VAL A 209 18.05 4.86 58.22
N GLU A 210 17.93 6.01 58.88
CA GLU A 210 17.75 7.35 58.32
C GLU A 210 19.04 7.84 57.60
N GLY A 211 18.88 8.73 56.61
CA GLY A 211 19.99 9.51 56.06
C GLY A 211 19.54 10.44 54.95
N GLU A 212 19.65 11.74 55.22
CA GLU A 212 18.95 12.88 54.60
C GLU A 212 19.44 13.33 53.21
N HIS A 213 18.54 14.09 52.56
CA HIS A 213 18.71 14.92 51.36
C HIS A 213 19.69 16.09 51.62
N PRO A 214 20.27 16.70 50.56
CA PRO A 214 19.96 18.11 50.35
C PRO A 214 19.53 18.43 48.91
N GLU A 215 18.55 19.34 48.86
CA GLU A 215 18.02 20.02 47.69
C GLU A 215 19.08 20.98 47.12
N GLU A 216 19.12 21.15 45.80
CA GLU A 216 19.55 22.40 45.17
C GLU A 216 18.97 22.52 43.77
N GLU A 217 18.82 23.77 43.36
CA GLU A 217 17.71 24.32 42.59
C GLU A 217 17.88 24.25 41.06
N VAL A 218 16.74 24.50 40.41
CA VAL A 218 16.50 24.55 38.96
C VAL A 218 17.08 25.85 38.36
N GLU A 219 17.87 25.75 37.28
CA GLU A 219 18.03 26.86 36.32
C GLU A 219 17.97 26.35 34.87
N ASP A 220 16.97 26.83 34.13
CA ASP A 220 16.79 26.74 32.67
C ASP A 220 17.86 27.56 31.93
N PRO A 221 18.36 27.10 30.77
CA PRO A 221 19.01 28.00 29.82
C PRO A 221 18.00 28.51 28.78
N ASP A 222 17.72 29.80 28.93
CA ASP A 222 17.00 30.70 28.03
C ASP A 222 17.57 30.71 26.60
N TRP A 223 16.67 30.58 25.63
CA TRP A 223 16.92 30.85 24.21
C TRP A 223 16.80 32.36 23.97
N CYS A 224 17.91 33.06 23.65
CA CYS A 224 17.92 34.08 22.58
C CYS A 224 19.28 34.79 22.34
N GLN A 225 19.61 34.89 21.04
CA GLN A 225 20.21 36.04 20.35
C GLN A 225 21.67 36.43 20.61
N ARG A 226 22.51 36.21 19.60
CA ARG A 226 23.34 37.28 19.00
C ARG A 226 23.49 37.08 17.50
N GLU A 227 23.02 38.09 16.77
CA GLU A 227 23.24 38.33 15.36
C GLU A 227 24.70 38.72 15.07
N ASP A 228 25.02 38.72 13.76
CA ASP A 228 26.19 39.29 13.08
C ASP A 228 27.40 38.39 12.77
N CYS A 229 27.33 37.69 11.62
CA CYS A 229 28.27 37.97 10.52
C CYS A 229 27.64 37.67 9.14
N LYS A 230 27.59 38.71 8.30
CA LYS A 230 27.05 38.74 6.93
C LYS A 230 28.02 38.11 5.88
N PRO A 231 27.54 37.85 4.64
CA PRO A 231 28.18 36.97 3.68
C PRO A 231 29.11 37.69 2.68
N ALA A 232 30.01 36.93 2.06
CA ALA A 232 30.70 37.26 0.82
C ALA A 232 30.93 35.91 0.08
N GLY A 233 30.71 35.74 -1.21
CA GLY A 233 30.27 36.60 -2.31
C GLY A 233 30.18 35.70 -3.54
N GLU A 234 29.33 36.09 -4.48
CA GLU A 234 29.16 35.47 -5.80
C GLU A 234 30.50 35.32 -6.53
N LEU A 235 30.70 34.20 -7.23
CA LEU A 235 31.66 34.12 -8.33
C LEU A 235 31.05 33.27 -9.44
N GLU A 236 31.01 33.92 -10.60
CA GLU A 236 30.29 33.64 -11.83
C GLU A 236 30.75 32.40 -12.59
N ASP A 237 29.83 31.90 -13.41
CA ASP A 237 29.99 31.23 -14.69
C ASP A 237 31.41 31.18 -15.26
N ARG A 238 31.91 29.98 -15.54
CA ARG A 238 32.69 29.68 -16.76
C ARG A 238 32.56 28.22 -17.18
N ASP A 239 31.79 27.98 -18.24
CA ASP A 239 32.15 26.99 -19.26
C ASP A 239 33.54 27.30 -19.83
N PRO A 240 34.32 26.28 -20.21
CA PRO A 240 34.48 26.09 -21.65
C PRO A 240 34.69 24.63 -22.15
N GLN A 241 34.02 24.38 -23.28
CA GLN A 241 34.47 23.66 -24.49
C GLN A 241 33.92 22.26 -24.78
#